data_AF-X1AB79-F1
#
_entry.id   AF-X1AB79-F1
#
_cell.length_a   1.000
_cell.length_b   1.000
_cell.length_c   1.000
_cell.angle_alpha   90.00
_cell.angle_beta   90.00
_cell.angle_gamma   90.00
#
_symmetry.space_group_name_H-M   'P 1'
#
loop_
_entity.id
_entity.type
_entity.pdbx_description
1 polymer ?
#
loop_
_entity_poly.entity_id
_entity_poly.type
_entity_poly.pdbx_seq_one_letter_code
_entity_poly.pdbx_strand_id
1 'polypeptide(L)'
;MPVISPNADIIAFVSYEGGGDDKHREIFTMTYYGEDIKDITQNLNREDSHPSFSPDGKLIAYQTEDGRGNDSIMIMNPDGTDKKVIYTSSDMNWDPAFLYEIIED
;
A
#
# COMPACT_ATOMS: atom_id res chain seq x y z
N MET A 1 6.10 6.33 4.21
CA MET A 1 5.82 7.74 3.83
C MET A 1 4.43 7.80 3.20
N PRO A 2 3.66 8.89 3.34
CA PRO A 2 2.44 9.04 2.55
C PRO A 2 2.78 9.26 1.07
N VAL A 3 1.91 8.80 0.17
CA VAL A 3 2.01 8.99 -1.28
C VAL A 3 0.69 9.53 -1.82
N ILE A 4 0.77 10.37 -2.86
CA ILE A 4 -0.40 10.96 -3.52
C ILE A 4 -0.65 10.25 -4.86
N SER A 5 -1.92 10.05 -5.22
CA SER A 5 -2.31 9.52 -6.51
C SER A 5 -1.87 10.46 -7.66
N PRO A 6 -1.62 9.94 -8.88
CA PRO A 6 -1.17 10.77 -10.01
C PRO A 6 -2.13 11.90 -10.38
N ASN A 7 -3.43 11.71 -10.18
CA ASN A 7 -4.48 12.71 -10.40
C ASN A 7 -4.77 13.57 -9.15
N ALA A 8 -4.01 13.41 -8.07
CA ALA A 8 -4.06 14.21 -6.86
C ALA A 8 -5.40 14.22 -6.10
N ASP A 9 -6.19 13.16 -6.21
CA ASP A 9 -7.47 13.01 -5.51
C ASP A 9 -7.39 12.20 -4.21
N ILE A 10 -6.42 11.30 -4.09
CA ILE A 10 -6.27 10.33 -3.00
C ILE A 10 -4.85 10.40 -2.44
N ILE A 11 -4.75 10.32 -1.12
CA ILE A 11 -3.49 10.12 -0.39
C ILE A 11 -3.54 8.73 0.24
N ALA A 12 -2.54 7.89 -0.05
CA ALA A 12 -2.33 6.63 0.65
C ALA A 12 -1.24 6.82 1.72
N PHE A 13 -1.46 6.31 2.92
CA PHE A 13 -0.55 6.48 4.05
C PHE A 13 -0.59 5.28 4.99
N VAL A 14 0.43 5.14 5.83
CA VAL A 14 0.50 4.08 6.83
C VAL A 14 -0.04 4.61 8.14
N SER A 15 -0.94 3.86 8.77
CA SER A 15 -1.40 4.08 10.14
C SER A 15 -1.43 2.74 10.88
N TYR A 16 -1.71 2.79 12.18
CA TYR A 16 -1.89 1.58 12.98
C TYR A 16 -3.37 1.28 13.17
N GLU A 17 -3.72 0.00 13.02
CA GLU A 17 -5.03 -0.55 13.37
C GLU A 17 -4.88 -1.49 14.59
N GLY A 18 -5.98 -1.76 15.29
CA GLY A 18 -5.99 -2.61 16.48
C GLY A 18 -5.47 -1.94 17.75
N GLY A 19 -5.20 -2.75 18.79
CA GLY A 19 -4.76 -2.26 20.10
C GLY A 19 -4.02 -3.31 20.91
N GLY A 20 -3.18 -2.87 21.84
CA GLY A 20 -2.34 -3.78 22.62
C GLY A 20 -1.36 -4.55 21.75
N ASP A 21 -1.30 -5.86 21.95
CA ASP A 21 -0.41 -6.77 21.20
C ASP A 21 -0.89 -7.03 19.77
N ASP A 22 -2.16 -6.71 19.46
CA ASP A 22 -2.73 -6.83 18.11
C ASP A 22 -2.54 -5.56 17.27
N LYS A 23 -1.71 -4.60 17.73
CA LYS A 23 -1.45 -3.35 17.01
C LYS A 23 -0.48 -3.61 15.85
N HIS A 24 -0.91 -3.36 14.62
CA HIS A 24 -0.12 -3.59 13.40
C HIS A 24 -0.27 -2.43 12.41
N ARG A 25 0.69 -2.29 11.49
CA ARG A 25 0.63 -1.27 10.43
C ARG A 25 -0.30 -1.72 9.30
N GLU A 26 -1.15 -0.80 8.88
CA GLU A 26 -2.07 -0.96 7.77
C GLU A 26 -1.95 0.24 6.82
N ILE A 27 -2.40 0.06 5.58
CA ILE A 27 -2.43 1.13 4.58
C ILE A 27 -3.84 1.69 4.53
N PHE A 28 -3.90 3.00 4.69
CA PHE A 28 -5.12 3.79 4.62
C PHE A 28 -5.11 4.67 3.39
N THR A 29 -6.30 4.96 2.87
CA THR A 29 -6.54 6.06 1.94
C THR A 29 -7.36 7.16 2.58
N MET A 30 -7.21 8.38 2.07
CA MET A 30 -8.09 9.51 2.32
C MET A 30 -8.17 10.38 1.07
N THR A 31 -9.19 11.22 0.94
CA THR A 31 -9.22 12.26 -0.09
C THR A 31 -8.09 13.27 0.13
N TYR A 32 -7.74 14.03 -0.91
CA TYR A 32 -6.79 15.15 -0.80
C TYR A 32 -7.14 16.15 0.32
N TYR A 33 -8.42 16.28 0.67
CA TYR A 33 -8.91 17.16 1.75
C TYR A 33 -8.87 16.51 3.14
N GLY A 34 -8.41 15.26 3.25
CA GLY A 34 -8.36 14.51 4.51
C GLY A 34 -9.69 13.87 4.91
N GLU A 35 -10.59 13.66 3.96
CA GLU A 35 -11.91 13.04 4.17
C GLU A 35 -11.89 11.56 3.76
N ASP A 36 -12.98 10.83 4.04
CA ASP A 36 -13.16 9.42 3.66
C ASP A 36 -11.98 8.50 4.00
N ILE A 37 -11.44 8.64 5.21
CA ILE A 37 -10.34 7.79 5.70
C ILE A 37 -10.80 6.33 5.75
N LYS A 38 -10.08 5.44 5.06
CA LYS A 38 -10.41 4.00 4.96
C LYS A 38 -9.16 3.15 5.05
N ASP A 39 -9.20 2.10 5.85
CA ASP A 39 -8.26 0.99 5.77
C ASP A 39 -8.57 0.16 4.50
N ILE A 40 -7.59 0.08 3.59
CA ILE A 40 -7.72 -0.63 2.31
C ILE A 40 -7.04 -2.01 2.33
N THR A 41 -6.20 -2.29 3.33
CA THR A 41 -5.50 -3.57 3.45
C THR A 41 -6.28 -4.56 4.30
N GLN A 42 -6.84 -4.14 5.43
CA GLN A 42 -7.72 -4.97 6.29
C GLN A 42 -7.15 -6.36 6.58
N ASN A 43 -5.84 -6.45 6.80
CA ASN A 43 -5.10 -7.70 6.94
C ASN A 43 -4.77 -7.96 8.41
N LEU A 44 -5.61 -8.76 9.06
CA LEU A 44 -5.41 -9.12 10.47
C LEU A 44 -3.97 -9.63 10.71
N ASN A 45 -3.24 -8.89 11.55
CA ASN A 45 -1.90 -9.22 12.06
C ASN A 45 -0.81 -9.29 10.99
N ARG A 46 -0.86 -8.42 9.98
CA ARG A 46 0.26 -8.20 9.04
C ARG A 46 0.78 -6.78 9.16
N GLU A 47 2.04 -6.59 8.76
CA GLU A 47 2.69 -5.28 8.75
C GLU A 47 2.73 -4.71 7.33
N ASP A 48 1.71 -3.95 6.98
CA ASP A 48 1.57 -3.36 5.65
C ASP A 48 2.19 -1.96 5.61
N SER A 49 2.99 -1.70 4.58
CA SER A 49 3.78 -0.48 4.50
C SER A 49 4.22 -0.11 3.08
N HIS A 50 4.83 1.07 2.96
CA HIS A 50 5.43 1.60 1.74
C HIS A 50 4.48 1.57 0.51
N PRO A 51 3.30 2.20 0.60
CA PRO A 51 2.40 2.28 -0.54
C PRO A 51 3.04 3.09 -1.68
N SER A 52 2.75 2.69 -2.92
CA SER A 52 3.13 3.40 -4.14
C SER A 52 2.03 3.28 -5.19
N PHE A 53 1.60 4.40 -5.76
CA PHE A 53 0.64 4.38 -6.87
C PHE A 53 1.34 4.06 -8.19
N SER A 54 0.63 3.31 -9.03
CA SER A 54 0.95 3.18 -10.45
C SER A 54 0.79 4.51 -11.20
N PRO A 55 1.47 4.71 -12.34
CA PRO A 55 1.41 5.99 -13.08
C PRO A 55 0.01 6.33 -13.60
N ASP A 56 -0.80 5.32 -13.90
CA ASP A 56 -2.19 5.50 -14.31
C ASP A 56 -3.18 5.55 -13.13
N GLY A 57 -2.68 5.45 -11.90
CA GLY A 57 -3.45 5.52 -10.67
C GLY A 57 -4.35 4.31 -10.40
N LYS A 58 -4.34 3.27 -11.23
CA LYS A 58 -5.28 2.14 -11.11
C LYS A 58 -4.87 1.08 -10.10
N LEU A 59 -3.60 1.09 -9.71
CA LEU A 59 -3.02 0.14 -8.76
C LEU A 59 -2.23 0.87 -7.68
N ILE A 60 -2.21 0.27 -6.50
CA ILE A 60 -1.27 0.52 -5.42
C ILE A 60 -0.40 -0.73 -5.25
N ALA A 61 0.92 -0.56 -5.26
CA ALA A 61 1.87 -1.55 -4.80
C ALA A 61 2.23 -1.27 -3.35
N TYR A 62 2.45 -2.32 -2.56
CA TYR A 62 2.83 -2.20 -1.17
C TYR A 62 3.60 -3.40 -0.66
N GLN A 63 4.35 -3.19 0.43
CA GLN A 63 5.00 -4.24 1.19
C GLN A 63 4.02 -4.81 2.21
N THR A 64 4.03 -6.14 2.36
CA THR A 64 3.31 -6.89 3.40
C THR A 64 4.17 -8.05 3.89
N GLU A 65 3.71 -8.76 4.91
CA GLU A 65 4.24 -10.09 5.28
C GLU A 65 3.28 -11.22 4.87
N ASP A 66 3.81 -12.42 4.62
CA ASP A 66 3.01 -13.58 4.24
C ASP A 66 2.40 -14.34 5.44
N GLY A 67 2.56 -13.82 6.67
CA GLY A 67 2.17 -14.47 7.93
C GLY A 67 3.09 -15.63 8.34
N ARG A 68 4.21 -15.84 7.65
CA ARG A 68 5.27 -16.81 7.99
C ARG A 68 6.63 -16.12 8.21
N GLY A 69 6.61 -14.79 8.29
CA GLY A 69 7.80 -13.95 8.47
C GLY A 69 8.57 -13.66 7.18
N ASN A 70 7.99 -13.92 5.99
CA ASN A 70 8.59 -13.51 4.73
C ASN A 70 7.98 -12.19 4.25
N ASP A 71 8.81 -11.33 3.66
CA ASP A 71 8.35 -10.10 3.03
C ASP A 71 7.77 -10.41 1.65
N SER A 72 6.65 -9.77 1.33
CA SER A 72 5.99 -9.87 0.04
C SER A 72 5.67 -8.49 -0.53
N ILE A 73 5.75 -8.39 -1.85
CA ILE A 73 5.22 -7.26 -2.61
C ILE A 73 3.86 -7.65 -3.15
N MET A 74 2.84 -6.86 -2.81
CA MET A 74 1.47 -7.01 -3.29
C MET A 74 1.05 -5.81 -4.12
N ILE A 75 0.08 -6.03 -5.00
CA ILE A 75 -0.67 -4.97 -5.68
C ILE A 75 -2.16 -5.12 -5.40
N MET A 76 -2.89 -4.02 -5.46
CA MET A 76 -4.35 -3.97 -5.35
C MET A 76 -4.91 -2.71 -6.03
N ASN A 77 -6.22 -2.65 -6.21
CA ASN A 77 -6.92 -1.43 -6.61
C ASN A 77 -6.88 -0.39 -5.45
N PRO A 78 -6.97 0.93 -5.72
CA PRO A 78 -6.97 1.97 -4.68
C PRO A 78 -8.07 1.85 -3.63
N ASP A 79 -9.15 1.12 -3.90
CA ASP A 79 -10.24 0.84 -2.96
C ASP A 79 -10.00 -0.41 -2.09
N GLY A 80 -8.86 -1.08 -2.24
CA GLY A 80 -8.48 -2.28 -1.50
C GLY A 80 -8.92 -3.60 -2.14
N THR A 81 -9.58 -3.57 -3.30
CA THR A 81 -10.02 -4.77 -4.03
C THR A 81 -8.91 -5.36 -4.91
N ASP A 82 -9.12 -6.58 -5.41
CA ASP A 82 -8.23 -7.27 -6.35
C ASP A 82 -6.76 -7.44 -5.89
N LYS A 83 -6.58 -7.70 -4.59
CA LYS A 83 -5.28 -7.98 -3.97
C LYS A 83 -4.58 -9.17 -4.64
N LYS A 84 -3.32 -8.98 -5.04
CA LYS A 84 -2.49 -10.00 -5.68
C LYS A 84 -1.04 -9.90 -5.21
N VAL A 85 -0.47 -11.05 -4.84
CA VAL A 85 0.97 -11.18 -4.58
C VAL A 85 1.75 -11.17 -5.90
N ILE A 86 2.79 -10.35 -5.97
CA ILE A 86 3.70 -10.24 -7.12
C ILE A 86 5.03 -10.93 -6.84
N TYR A 87 5.53 -10.82 -5.62
CA TYR A 87 6.80 -11.39 -5.22
C TYR A 87 6.82 -11.71 -3.72
N THR A 88 7.52 -12.77 -3.34
CA THR A 88 7.76 -13.16 -1.94
C THR A 88 9.20 -13.62 -1.82
N SER A 89 9.90 -13.17 -0.79
CA SER A 89 11.26 -13.63 -0.46
C SER A 89 11.44 -13.75 1.05
N SER A 90 12.35 -14.64 1.47
CA SER A 90 12.84 -14.69 2.84
C SER A 90 13.77 -13.52 3.20
N ASP A 91 14.25 -12.79 2.20
CA ASP A 91 15.00 -11.56 2.37
C ASP A 91 14.06 -10.35 2.40
N MET A 92 14.52 -9.25 3.00
CA MET A 92 13.74 -8.02 3.14
C MET A 92 13.44 -7.38 1.79
N ASN A 93 12.17 -7.05 1.54
CA ASN A 93 11.74 -6.36 0.32
C ASN A 93 11.05 -5.05 0.68
N TRP A 94 11.76 -3.94 0.51
CA TRP A 94 11.28 -2.61 0.91
C TRP A 94 10.96 -1.74 -0.29
N ASP A 95 10.09 -0.77 -0.06
CA ASP A 95 9.82 0.35 -0.96
C ASP A 95 9.53 -0.02 -2.43
N PRO A 96 8.49 -0.84 -2.70
CA PRO A 96 8.07 -1.06 -4.07
C PRO A 96 7.67 0.27 -4.71
N ALA A 97 8.08 0.48 -5.96
CA ALA A 97 7.71 1.64 -6.74
C ALA A 97 7.36 1.25 -8.17
N PHE A 98 6.37 1.93 -8.73
CA PHE A 98 6.19 1.92 -10.17
C PHE A 98 7.14 2.91 -10.82
N LEU A 99 7.71 2.53 -11.97
CA LEU A 99 8.50 3.45 -12.78
C LEU A 99 7.56 4.36 -13.58
N TYR A 100 7.79 5.67 -13.51
CA TYR A 100 7.15 6.65 -14.38
C TYR A 100 8.05 6.89 -15.58
N GLU A 101 7.60 6.56 -16.78
CA GLU A 101 8.26 7.01 -18.02
C GLU A 101 7.69 8.38 -18.40
N ILE A 102 8.55 9.40 -18.42
CA ILE A 102 8.25 10.66 -19.08
C ILE A 102 8.57 10.43 -20.55
N ILE A 103 7.54 10.26 -21.38
CA ILE A 103 7.73 10.31 -22.83
C ILE A 103 7.80 11.80 -23.19
N GLU A 104 8.99 12.29 -23.51
CA GLU A 104 9.18 13.58 -24.16
C GLU A 104 8.85 13.43 -25.66
N ASP A 105 8.02 14.33 -26.19
CA ASP A 105 7.74 14.46 -27.64
C ASP A 105 8.92 15.12 -28.38
#